data_AF-A0A4Q5Y969-F1
#
_entry.id   AF-A0A4Q5Y969-F1
#
_cell.length_a   1.000
_cell.length_b   1.000
_cell.length_c   1.000
_cell.angle_alpha   90.00
_cell.angle_beta   90.00
_cell.angle_gamma   90.00
#
_symmetry.space_group_name_H-M   'P 1'
#
loop_
_entity.id
_entity.type
_entity.pdbx_description
1 polymer ?
#
loop_
_entity_poly.entity_id
_entity_poly.type
_entity_poly.pdbx_seq_one_letter_code
_entity_poly.pdbx_strand_id
1 'polypeptide(L)' 'LVQDEKAYDLLEDALNELGEEQRQCVILFYLQKQSYQEISNSTGFSLLQVKSYIQNGKRNLKICIEKNIE' A
#
# COMPACT_ATOMS: atom_id res chain seq x y z
N LEU A 1 13.35 12.67 15.50
CA LEU A 1 13.06 11.30 15.96
C LEU A 1 11.63 11.12 16.49
N VAL A 2 10.83 12.20 16.57
CA VAL A 2 9.36 12.13 16.70
C VAL A 2 8.78 12.43 15.32
N GLN A 3 8.91 11.51 14.37
CA GLN A 3 8.15 11.60 13.12
C GLN A 3 6.83 10.87 13.41
N ASP A 4 5.87 11.64 13.95
CA ASP A 4 4.47 11.30 14.23
C ASP A 4 4.13 9.80 14.37
N GLU A 5 4.25 9.24 15.59
CA GLU A 5 3.66 7.91 15.93
C GLU A 5 2.21 7.81 15.46
N LYS A 6 1.45 8.89 15.60
CA LYS A 6 0.07 8.99 15.14
C LYS A 6 -0.08 8.76 13.63
N ALA A 7 0.88 9.19 12.81
CA ALA A 7 0.85 8.94 11.37
C ALA A 7 1.18 7.47 11.03
N TYR A 8 2.00 6.82 11.86
CA TYR A 8 2.30 5.39 11.73
C TYR A 8 1.08 4.53 12.09
N ASP A 9 0.41 4.83 13.19
CA ASP A 9 -0.81 4.13 13.62
C ASP A 9 -1.91 4.22 12.54
N LEU A 10 -2.13 5.43 12.01
CA LEU A 10 -3.09 5.65 10.93
C LEU A 10 -2.73 4.93 9.63
N LEU A 11 -1.43 4.78 9.34
CA LEU A 11 -0.98 4.03 8.17
C LEU A 11 -1.17 2.53 8.37
N GLU A 12 -0.93 2.02 9.59
CA GLU A 12 -1.14 0.61 9.94
C GLU A 12 -2.63 0.24 9.83
N ASP A 13 -3.51 1.07 10.38
CA ASP A 13 -4.97 0.90 10.24
C ASP A 13 -5.41 0.98 8.77
N ALA A 14 -4.91 1.96 8.02
CA ALA A 14 -5.23 2.12 6.61
C ALA A 14 -4.75 0.93 5.75
N LEU A 15 -3.63 0.30 6.11
CA LEU A 15 -3.14 -0.91 5.44
C LEU A 15 -4.03 -2.13 5.75
N ASN A 16 -4.64 -2.19 6.94
CA ASN A 16 -5.59 -3.25 7.32
C ASN A 16 -6.92 -3.16 6.56
N GLU A 17 -7.33 -1.97 6.12
CA GLU A 17 -8.52 -1.79 5.27
C GLU A 17 -8.30 -2.18 3.80
N LEU A 18 -7.06 -2.36 3.36
CA LEU A 18 -6.76 -2.80 2.00
C LEU A 18 -7.06 -4.29 1.81
N GLY A 19 -7.63 -4.63 0.65
CA GLY A 19 -7.65 -6.00 0.15
C GLY A 19 -6.24 -6.59 0.12
N GLU A 20 -6.12 -7.90 0.34
CA GLU A 20 -4.84 -8.58 0.52
C GLU A 20 -3.84 -8.32 -0.62
N GLU A 21 -4.31 -8.36 -1.86
CA GLU A 21 -3.48 -8.16 -3.05
C GLU A 21 -2.99 -6.70 -3.16
N GLN A 22 -3.82 -5.74 -2.74
CA GLN A 22 -3.45 -4.32 -2.71
C GLN A 22 -2.41 -4.08 -1.61
N ARG A 23 -2.65 -4.58 -0.40
CA ARG A 23 -1.72 -4.47 0.72
C ARG A 23 -0.36 -5.08 0.37
N GLN A 24 -0.36 -6.30 -0.17
CA GLN A 24 0.86 -6.98 -0.60
C GLN A 24 1.61 -6.15 -1.65
N CYS A 25 0.95 -5.73 -2.73
CA CYS A 25 1.61 -4.95 -3.78
C CYS A 25 2.14 -3.59 -3.28
N VAL A 26 1.41 -2.91 -2.39
CA VAL A 26 1.83 -1.64 -1.79
C VAL A 26 3.07 -1.81 -0.91
N ILE A 27 3.11 -2.85 -0.07
CA ILE A 27 4.26 -3.15 0.79
C ILE A 27 5.49 -3.46 -0.05
N LEU A 28 5.37 -4.36 -1.03
CA LEU A 28 6.47 -4.75 -1.89
C LEU A 28 7.04 -3.55 -2.67
N PHE A 29 6.17 -2.68 -3.19
CA PHE A 29 6.60 -1.51 -3.96
C PHE A 29 7.21 -0.41 -3.10
N TYR A 30 6.52 0.04 -2.05
CA TYR A 30 6.94 1.22 -1.30
C TYR A 30 7.93 0.93 -0.18
N LEU A 31 7.83 -0.23 0.48
CA LEU A 31 8.71 -0.60 1.59
C LEU A 31 9.90 -1.42 1.11
N GLN A 32 9.66 -2.43 0.28
CA GLN A 32 10.73 -3.30 -0.23
C GLN A 32 11.38 -2.81 -1.53
N LYS A 33 10.88 -1.70 -2.10
CA LYS A 33 11.42 -1.04 -3.31
C LYS A 33 11.49 -1.96 -4.54
N GLN A 34 10.62 -2.98 -4.61
CA GLN A 34 10.54 -3.84 -5.78
C GLN A 34 9.89 -3.11 -6.95
N SER A 35 10.41 -3.36 -8.16
CA SER A 35 9.80 -2.93 -9.41
C SER A 35 8.51 -3.70 -9.70
N TYR A 36 7.65 -3.18 -10.59
CA TYR A 36 6.44 -3.89 -11.01
C TYR A 36 6.73 -5.27 -11.59
N GLN A 37 7.88 -5.45 -12.26
CA GLN A 37 8.28 -6.72 -12.83
C GLN A 37 8.68 -7.73 -11.76
N GLU A 38 9.45 -7.31 -10.75
CA GLU A 38 9.83 -8.17 -9.63
C GLU A 38 8.62 -8.61 -8.81
N ILE A 39 7.67 -7.70 -8.59
CA ILE A 39 6.41 -8.00 -7.91
C ILE A 39 5.61 -9.02 -8.75
N SER A 40 5.43 -8.76 -10.05
CA SER A 40 4.72 -9.67 -10.95
C SER A 40 5.35 -11.07 -10.97
N ASN A 41 6.68 -11.15 -11.04
CA ASN A 41 7.41 -12.41 -11.05
C ASN A 41 7.28 -13.19 -9.73
N SER A 42 7.22 -12.51 -8.59
CA SER A 42 7.18 -13.13 -7.27
C SER A 42 5.77 -13.50 -6.80
N THR A 43 4.75 -12.72 -7.17
CA THR A 43 3.35 -12.97 -6.77
C THR A 43 2.54 -13.74 -7.80
N GLY A 44 2.99 -13.78 -9.06
CA GLY A 44 2.25 -14.36 -10.18
C GLY A 44 1.14 -13.45 -10.74
N PHE A 45 0.97 -12.24 -10.21
CA PHE A 45 0.04 -11.26 -10.77
C PHE A 45 0.55 -10.74 -12.12
N SER A 46 -0.36 -10.43 -13.05
CA SER A 46 0.01 -9.72 -14.26
C SER A 46 0.50 -8.29 -13.94
N LEU A 47 1.33 -7.72 -14.80
CA LEU A 47 1.80 -6.33 -14.66
C LEU A 47 0.65 -5.32 -14.54
N LEU A 48 -0.49 -5.57 -15.20
CA LEU A 48 -1.68 -4.72 -15.13
C LEU A 48 -2.34 -4.81 -13.75
N GLN A 49 -2.45 -6.02 -13.19
CA GLN A 49 -2.94 -6.23 -11.83
C GLN A 49 -2.04 -5.54 -10.82
N VAL A 50 -0.71 -5.74 -10.90
CA VAL A 50 0.26 -5.09 -9.99
C VAL A 50 0.09 -3.57 -10.01
N LYS A 51 0.05 -2.94 -11.20
CA LYS A 51 -0.16 -1.49 -11.32
C LYS A 51 -1.49 -1.05 -10.71
N SER A 52 -2.57 -1.77 -10.99
CA SER A 52 -3.90 -1.48 -10.46
C SER A 52 -3.95 -1.60 -8.94
N TYR A 53 -3.38 -2.66 -8.38
CA TYR A 53 -3.33 -2.89 -6.94
C TYR A 53 -2.52 -1.82 -6.20
N ILE A 54 -1.38 -1.39 -6.74
CA ILE A 54 -0.58 -0.30 -6.17
C ILE A 54 -1.33 1.02 -6.24
N GLN A 55 -1.93 1.33 -7.40
CA GLN A 55 -2.66 2.58 -7.60
C GLN A 55 -3.88 2.67 -6.67
N ASN A 56 -4.70 1.62 -6.62
CA ASN A 56 -5.89 1.58 -5.78
C ASN A 56 -5.53 1.53 -4.29
N GLY A 57 -4.48 0.77 -3.92
CA GLY A 57 -3.95 0.76 -2.57
C GLY A 57 -3.53 2.16 -2.11
N LYS A 58 -2.75 2.89 -2.92
CA LYS A 58 -2.36 4.28 -2.61
C LYS A 58 -3.57 5.21 -2.47
N ARG A 59 -4.57 5.08 -3.34
CA ARG A 59 -5.80 5.90 -3.27
C ARG A 59 -6.54 5.64 -1.96
N ASN A 60 -6.69 4.39 -1.58
CA ASN A 60 -7.40 4.00 -0.36
C ASN A 60 -6.66 4.43 0.90
N LEU A 61 -5.33 4.27 0.95
CA LEU A 61 -4.51 4.77 2.06
C LEU A 61 -4.69 6.27 2.26
N LYS A 62 -4.69 7.05 1.18
CA LYS A 62 -4.93 8.51 1.25
C LYS A 62 -6.31 8.82 1.84
N ILE A 63 -7.36 8.16 1.37
CA ILE A 63 -8.73 8.36 1.87
C ILE A 63 -8.83 8.02 3.36
N CYS A 64 -8.20 6.92 3.80
CA CYS A 64 -8.25 6.51 5.19
C CYS A 64 -7.53 7.52 6.11
N ILE A 65 -6.34 7.97 5.72
CA ILE A 65 -5.60 8.99 6.48
C ILE A 65 -6.38 10.31 6.52
N GLU A 66 -6.96 10.76 5.40
CA GLU A 66 -7.77 11.99 5.35
C GLU A 66 -9.00 11.92 6.27
N LYS A 67 -9.68 10.77 6.35
CA LYS A 67 -10.84 10.58 7.23
C LYS A 67 -10.51 10.58 8.72
N ASN A 68 -9.30 10.18 9.10
CA ASN A 68 -8.90 10.06 10.50
C ASN A 68 -8.12 11.28 11.02
N ILE A 69 -7.91 12.29 10.17
CA ILE A 69 -7.31 13.58 10.55
C ILE A 69 -8.38 14.60 10.98
N GLU A 70 -9.65 14.40 10.62
CA GLU A 70 -10.80 15.17 11.13
C GLU A 70 -11.19 14.77 12.56
#